data_AF-A0A972IJ71-F1
#
_entry.id   AF-A0A972IJ71-F1
#
_cell.length_a   1.000
_cell.length_b   1.000
_cell.length_c   1.000
_cell.angle_alpha   90.00
_cell.angle_beta   90.00
_cell.angle_gamma   90.00
#
_symmetry.space_group_name_H-M   'P 1'
#
loop_
_entity.id
_entity.type
_entity.pdbx_description
1 polymer ?
#
loop_
_entity_poly.entity_id
_entity_poly.type
_entity_poly.pdbx_seq_one_letter_code
_entity_poly.pdbx_strand_id
1 'polypeptide(L)'
;MRTRLLCIALLAASGLTGSAPAAPNDDASLGINLGGVTYWSSEIVFVDLFKHSQTFKSQAPGRGHAQGGPLDLTEDGYVRSLATGGQFADSIVLSRPALGYPEGIYTCLYDGKGKIAFAYGVETVDERPGRLRIRVKASQEMLTLRLTETDPRDPIRNIRVILPSFENTYQEQPFHPDFLKRWERFSTLRFMDFQRTNNSKQTDWTDRATPAFQTQGDDAGVALEYMNRLSNTLGADPWFCMPHRASDDYVRNFARMVKAQLDPGLKVYIEYSNECWNGIFAQARYCRDKGKELGLSDNEYQAQLRYYSKRSVEIFRICEEVFGGADRLVRVLAAQSANPWTSEQVMDFEDAYRRADVLGIAPYFGNALGDPTRQDETARMTADEVLDRCAEFVAEGNRTISRQAELAKQRGLRLVAYEGGQHLVGYGGAENNEKLTELFHAANRHPRMKQLYLDYLAGWKQSGGTLMAIFSSMSTYSKWGSWGLLEHHGQNPAEAPKYQAVLQFLDANPKWW
;
A
#
# COMPACT_ATOMS: atom_id res chain seq x y z
N MET A 1 -41.58 -54.42 -37.93
CA MET A 1 -40.40 -54.73 -37.09
C MET A 1 -40.18 -53.57 -36.11
N ARG A 2 -40.44 -53.83 -34.82
CA ARG A 2 -39.95 -53.16 -33.60
C ARG A 2 -39.86 -51.62 -33.53
N THR A 3 -40.85 -51.07 -32.82
CA THR A 3 -40.79 -49.89 -31.94
C THR A 3 -39.60 -49.96 -30.98
N ARG A 4 -38.89 -48.85 -30.77
CA ARG A 4 -38.05 -48.64 -29.56
C ARG A 4 -38.23 -47.23 -29.02
N LEU A 5 -38.68 -47.18 -27.77
CA LEU A 5 -38.80 -46.01 -26.90
C LEU A 5 -37.45 -45.34 -26.66
N LEU A 6 -37.48 -44.02 -26.60
CA LEU A 6 -36.40 -43.15 -26.13
C LEU A 6 -36.55 -43.02 -24.60
N CYS A 7 -35.62 -43.61 -23.83
CA CYS A 7 -35.54 -43.40 -22.38
C CYS A 7 -34.75 -42.10 -22.11
N ILE A 8 -35.43 -41.10 -21.54
CA ILE A 8 -34.81 -39.92 -20.94
C ILE A 8 -34.38 -40.31 -19.52
N ALA A 9 -33.08 -40.33 -19.26
CA ALA A 9 -32.53 -40.41 -17.91
C ALA A 9 -32.38 -38.98 -17.36
N LEU A 10 -33.23 -38.59 -16.41
CA LEU A 10 -33.00 -37.44 -15.56
C LEU A 10 -31.87 -37.78 -14.57
N LEU A 11 -30.70 -37.17 -14.75
CA LEU A 11 -29.68 -37.08 -13.71
C LEU A 11 -30.07 -35.96 -12.75
N ALA A 12 -30.64 -36.34 -11.60
CA ALA A 12 -30.79 -35.44 -10.46
C ALA A 12 -29.39 -35.10 -9.93
N ALA A 13 -28.97 -33.84 -10.11
CA ALA A 13 -27.77 -33.30 -9.49
C ALA A 13 -28.07 -33.01 -8.01
N SER A 14 -27.91 -34.02 -7.16
CA SER A 14 -27.74 -33.84 -5.72
C SER A 14 -26.32 -33.30 -5.47
N GLY A 15 -26.16 -31.98 -5.61
CA GLY A 15 -24.94 -31.26 -5.28
C GLY A 15 -24.91 -30.95 -3.80
N LEU A 16 -24.10 -31.71 -3.05
CA LEU A 16 -23.71 -31.42 -1.68
C LEU A 16 -23.25 -29.96 -1.55
N THR A 17 -23.89 -29.20 -0.69
CA THR A 17 -23.39 -27.91 -0.19
C THR A 17 -22.18 -28.19 0.70
N GLY A 18 -21.03 -28.49 0.08
CA GLY A 18 -19.76 -28.40 0.77
C GLY A 18 -19.51 -26.93 1.06
N SER A 19 -19.46 -26.54 2.33
CA SER A 19 -18.92 -25.24 2.73
C SER A 19 -17.54 -25.08 2.09
N ALA A 20 -17.31 -23.94 1.43
CA ALA A 20 -15.96 -23.60 0.98
C ALA A 20 -14.99 -23.75 2.18
N PRO A 21 -13.77 -24.28 1.97
CA PRO A 21 -12.78 -24.33 3.04
C PRO A 21 -12.58 -22.91 3.60
N ALA A 22 -12.48 -22.79 4.93
CA ALA A 22 -12.24 -21.53 5.60
C ALA A 22 -11.00 -20.85 5.02
N ALA A 23 -11.08 -19.56 4.70
CA ALA A 23 -9.93 -18.82 4.21
C ALA A 23 -8.89 -18.68 5.34
N PRO A 24 -7.58 -18.64 5.04
CA PRO A 24 -6.52 -18.55 6.06
C PRO A 24 -6.65 -17.34 7.00
N ASN A 25 -7.46 -16.34 6.65
CA ASN A 25 -7.70 -15.11 7.40
C ASN A 25 -9.10 -14.96 7.99
N ASP A 26 -9.99 -15.96 7.91
CA ASP A 26 -11.39 -15.84 8.39
C ASP A 26 -11.46 -15.35 9.85
N ASP A 27 -10.51 -15.79 10.69
CA ASP A 27 -10.37 -15.41 12.10
C ASP A 27 -9.16 -14.50 12.37
N ALA A 28 -8.56 -13.88 11.35
CA ALA A 28 -7.39 -13.03 11.54
C ALA A 28 -7.74 -11.70 12.24
N SER A 29 -6.94 -11.34 13.23
CA SER A 29 -7.18 -10.17 14.10
C SER A 29 -6.48 -8.88 13.66
N LEU A 30 -5.51 -8.97 12.74
CA LEU A 30 -4.71 -7.85 12.26
C LEU A 30 -4.89 -7.61 10.76
N GLY A 31 -4.68 -6.35 10.38
CA GLY A 31 -4.50 -5.93 8.99
C GLY A 31 -3.04 -5.56 8.70
N ILE A 32 -2.75 -5.24 7.45
CA ILE A 32 -1.42 -4.82 7.02
C ILE A 32 -1.52 -3.63 6.05
N ASN A 33 -0.67 -2.63 6.22
CA ASN A 33 -0.42 -1.62 5.19
C ASN A 33 0.54 -2.22 4.15
N LEU A 34 0.09 -2.33 2.91
CA LEU A 34 0.95 -2.81 1.81
C LEU A 34 1.89 -1.69 1.36
N GLY A 35 3.19 -2.00 1.22
CA GLY A 35 4.19 -1.06 0.75
C GLY A 35 3.95 -0.61 -0.69
N GLY A 36 4.35 0.61 -1.02
CA GLY A 36 4.14 1.17 -2.36
C GLY A 36 4.82 0.37 -3.47
N VAL A 37 4.21 0.37 -4.66
CA VAL A 37 4.76 -0.21 -5.88
C VAL A 37 5.59 0.85 -6.60
N THR A 38 6.83 0.52 -6.97
CA THR A 38 7.76 1.32 -7.77
C THR A 38 9.01 0.50 -8.09
N TYR A 39 9.91 1.03 -8.93
CA TYR A 39 11.03 0.25 -9.47
C TYR A 39 12.13 -0.02 -8.43
N TRP A 40 12.08 0.62 -7.28
CA TRP A 40 12.94 0.34 -6.12
C TRP A 40 12.18 -0.36 -4.98
N SER A 41 10.95 -0.82 -5.22
CA SER A 41 10.22 -1.61 -4.22
C SER A 41 11.00 -2.89 -3.91
N SER A 42 11.14 -3.15 -2.62
CA SER A 42 11.77 -4.38 -2.13
C SER A 42 10.81 -5.57 -2.14
N GLU A 43 9.52 -5.30 -2.31
CA GLU A 43 8.44 -6.26 -2.46
C GLU A 43 8.05 -6.46 -3.93
N ILE A 44 7.93 -7.72 -4.35
CA ILE A 44 7.48 -8.12 -5.68
C ILE A 44 5.98 -8.38 -5.63
N VAL A 45 5.18 -7.42 -6.05
CA VAL A 45 3.71 -7.54 -6.02
C VAL A 45 3.21 -8.31 -7.25
N PHE A 46 3.68 -7.93 -8.43
CA PHE A 46 3.24 -8.44 -9.72
C PHE A 46 4.24 -9.40 -10.37
N VAL A 47 3.74 -10.41 -11.09
CA VAL A 47 4.57 -11.28 -11.95
C VAL A 47 4.93 -10.62 -13.30
N ASP A 48 4.20 -9.57 -13.68
CA ASP A 48 4.62 -8.60 -14.69
C ASP A 48 5.36 -7.45 -14.01
N LEU A 49 6.69 -7.49 -14.03
CA LEU A 49 7.53 -6.50 -13.38
C LEU A 49 7.43 -5.11 -14.02
N PHE A 50 6.94 -4.99 -15.25
CA PHE A 50 6.80 -3.67 -15.87
C PHE A 50 5.78 -2.80 -15.13
N LYS A 51 4.87 -3.41 -14.36
CA LYS A 51 3.95 -2.72 -13.45
C LYS A 51 4.65 -1.97 -12.31
N HIS A 52 5.89 -2.34 -11.96
CA HIS A 52 6.69 -1.62 -10.96
C HIS A 52 7.50 -0.47 -11.57
N SER A 53 7.63 -0.42 -12.90
CA SER A 53 8.60 0.44 -13.56
C SER A 53 8.39 1.94 -13.27
N GLN A 54 9.41 2.77 -13.43
CA GLN A 54 9.19 4.21 -13.52
C GLN A 54 8.52 4.59 -14.85
N THR A 55 7.89 5.75 -14.86
CA THR A 55 7.53 6.43 -16.12
C THR A 55 8.75 6.61 -17.02
N PHE A 56 8.53 6.54 -18.34
CA PHE A 56 9.59 6.77 -19.32
C PHE A 56 10.31 8.10 -19.08
N LYS A 57 11.65 8.05 -19.08
CA LYS A 57 12.53 9.22 -18.97
C LYS A 57 13.25 9.44 -20.28
N SER A 58 13.18 10.67 -20.77
CA SER A 58 13.79 11.08 -22.03
C SER A 58 15.31 11.10 -21.94
N GLN A 59 15.97 10.47 -22.89
CA GLN A 59 17.43 10.43 -23.00
C GLN A 59 17.85 10.90 -24.39
N ALA A 60 19.05 11.47 -24.48
CA ALA A 60 19.64 11.86 -25.75
C ALA A 60 21.18 11.82 -25.67
N PRO A 61 21.88 11.64 -26.81
CA PRO A 61 23.34 11.68 -26.85
C PRO A 61 23.91 12.97 -26.24
N GLY A 62 24.91 12.84 -25.37
CA GLY A 62 25.59 13.98 -24.75
C GLY A 62 24.78 14.73 -23.68
N ARG A 63 23.61 14.24 -23.27
CA ARG A 63 22.79 14.81 -22.19
C ARG A 63 22.87 13.98 -20.91
N GLY A 64 22.58 14.60 -19.77
CA GLY A 64 22.40 13.91 -18.50
C GLY A 64 21.14 13.03 -18.50
N HIS A 65 21.04 12.16 -17.49
CA HIS A 65 19.87 11.29 -17.32
C HIS A 65 18.57 12.11 -17.26
N ALA A 66 17.54 11.66 -18.00
CA ALA A 66 16.23 12.30 -18.07
C ALA A 66 16.23 13.72 -18.69
N GLN A 67 17.30 14.12 -19.37
CA GLN A 67 17.47 15.44 -20.00
C GLN A 67 17.44 15.39 -21.54
N GLY A 68 16.82 14.38 -22.12
CA GLY A 68 16.66 14.22 -23.57
C GLY A 68 15.64 15.15 -24.24
N GLY A 69 15.01 16.07 -23.50
CA GLY A 69 13.90 16.90 -23.96
C GLY A 69 12.52 16.28 -23.69
N PRO A 70 11.42 16.95 -24.05
CA PRO A 70 10.07 16.42 -23.82
C PRO A 70 9.85 15.11 -24.59
N LEU A 71 9.06 14.20 -24.00
CA LEU A 71 8.54 13.01 -24.69
C LEU A 71 7.11 13.29 -25.16
N ASP A 72 6.79 12.83 -26.36
CA ASP A 72 5.42 12.75 -26.86
C ASP A 72 4.80 11.44 -26.36
N LEU A 73 3.88 11.55 -25.39
CA LEU A 73 3.27 10.41 -24.71
C LEU A 73 1.80 10.22 -25.14
N THR A 74 1.36 8.97 -25.12
CA THR A 74 -0.06 8.62 -25.09
C THR A 74 -0.66 8.93 -23.71
N GLU A 75 -1.98 8.97 -23.61
CA GLU A 75 -2.69 9.24 -22.35
C GLU A 75 -2.37 8.19 -21.27
N ASP A 76 -2.15 6.94 -21.68
CA ASP A 76 -1.73 5.83 -20.83
C ASP A 76 -0.20 5.75 -20.60
N GLY A 77 0.55 6.78 -21.01
CA GLY A 77 1.95 6.99 -20.63
C GLY A 77 3.00 6.26 -21.49
N TYR A 78 2.61 5.67 -22.62
CA TYR A 78 3.55 5.10 -23.58
C TYR A 78 4.10 6.17 -24.53
N VAL A 79 5.31 5.97 -25.05
CA VAL A 79 5.94 6.91 -25.97
C VAL A 79 5.31 6.76 -27.35
N ARG A 80 4.58 7.79 -27.78
CA ARG A 80 3.97 7.85 -29.12
C ARG A 80 5.02 8.08 -30.18
N SER A 81 5.92 9.04 -29.97
CA SER A 81 6.98 9.36 -30.90
C SER A 81 8.25 9.83 -30.18
N LEU A 82 9.39 9.69 -30.86
CA LEU A 82 10.70 10.15 -30.39
C LEU A 82 11.17 11.29 -31.29
N ALA A 83 11.75 12.33 -30.69
CA ALA A 83 12.31 13.46 -31.42
C ALA A 83 13.53 13.05 -32.26
N THR A 84 13.74 13.76 -33.37
CA THR A 84 14.94 13.61 -34.21
C THR A 84 16.22 13.95 -33.44
N GLY A 85 17.37 13.40 -33.84
CA GLY A 85 18.65 13.66 -33.18
C GLY A 85 19.05 12.59 -32.15
N GLY A 86 18.44 11.41 -32.22
CA GLY A 86 18.81 10.24 -31.41
C GLY A 86 18.16 10.21 -30.02
N GLN A 87 17.01 10.88 -29.82
CA GLN A 87 16.24 10.75 -28.59
C GLN A 87 15.80 9.28 -28.41
N PHE A 88 15.91 8.78 -27.19
CA PHE A 88 15.37 7.48 -26.79
C PHE A 88 14.75 7.59 -25.40
N ALA A 89 13.95 6.61 -25.01
CA ALA A 89 13.26 6.63 -23.71
C ALA A 89 13.66 5.41 -22.87
N ASP A 90 14.11 5.67 -21.64
CA ASP A 90 14.45 4.62 -20.68
C ASP A 90 13.37 4.53 -19.59
N SER A 91 12.98 3.31 -19.25
CA SER A 91 12.15 3.00 -18.08
C SER A 91 12.89 1.97 -17.23
N ILE A 92 13.28 2.37 -16.01
CA ILE A 92 13.83 1.44 -15.02
C ILE A 92 12.67 0.55 -14.58
N VAL A 93 12.77 -0.74 -14.89
CA VAL A 93 11.80 -1.76 -14.49
C VAL A 93 12.06 -2.16 -13.04
N LEU A 94 13.34 -2.31 -12.71
CA LEU A 94 13.77 -2.73 -11.39
C LEU A 94 15.17 -2.18 -11.08
N SER A 95 15.34 -1.72 -9.84
CA SER A 95 16.62 -1.45 -9.21
C SER A 95 16.84 -2.43 -8.06
N ARG A 96 18.08 -2.88 -7.88
CA ARG A 96 18.50 -3.85 -6.86
C ARG A 96 17.86 -5.27 -6.96
N PRO A 97 17.95 -5.98 -8.10
CA PRO A 97 17.52 -7.38 -8.24
C PRO A 97 18.10 -8.34 -7.19
N ALA A 98 19.30 -8.05 -6.68
CA ALA A 98 19.97 -8.80 -5.62
C ALA A 98 19.16 -8.91 -4.30
N LEU A 99 18.06 -8.17 -4.16
CA LEU A 99 17.11 -8.24 -3.05
C LEU A 99 16.16 -9.46 -3.10
N GLY A 100 16.39 -10.41 -4.01
CA GLY A 100 15.70 -11.70 -4.08
C GLY A 100 14.79 -11.88 -5.29
N TYR A 101 15.00 -11.11 -6.36
CA TYR A 101 14.28 -11.34 -7.63
C TYR A 101 14.80 -12.62 -8.29
N PRO A 102 13.91 -13.45 -8.89
CA PRO A 102 14.33 -14.74 -9.42
C PRO A 102 15.26 -14.53 -10.62
N GLU A 103 16.44 -15.15 -10.64
CA GLU A 103 17.24 -15.17 -11.86
C GLU A 103 16.58 -16.05 -12.93
N GLY A 104 16.94 -15.85 -14.19
CA GLY A 104 16.50 -16.70 -15.28
C GLY A 104 16.13 -15.95 -16.55
N ILE A 105 15.32 -16.59 -17.39
CA ILE A 105 14.86 -16.02 -18.65
C ILE A 105 13.49 -15.40 -18.47
N TYR A 106 13.43 -14.08 -18.63
CA TYR A 106 12.21 -13.31 -18.54
C TYR A 106 11.67 -13.09 -19.95
N THR A 107 10.36 -13.00 -20.08
CA THR A 107 9.71 -12.70 -21.37
C THR A 107 9.21 -11.26 -21.36
N CYS A 108 9.73 -10.44 -22.26
CA CYS A 108 9.18 -9.12 -22.57
C CYS A 108 8.22 -9.25 -23.75
N LEU A 109 6.96 -8.87 -23.56
CA LEU A 109 5.94 -8.84 -24.60
C LEU A 109 5.49 -7.39 -24.81
N TYR A 110 5.21 -6.99 -26.05
CA TYR A 110 4.71 -5.66 -26.36
C TYR A 110 3.85 -5.68 -27.63
N ASP A 111 2.97 -4.70 -27.75
CA ASP A 111 2.19 -4.45 -28.96
C ASP A 111 2.76 -3.23 -29.70
N GLY A 112 2.51 -3.13 -31.00
CA GLY A 112 2.96 -2.01 -31.85
C GLY A 112 4.27 -2.26 -32.58
N LYS A 113 4.76 -1.24 -33.28
CA LYS A 113 5.95 -1.29 -34.14
C LYS A 113 7.04 -0.37 -33.62
N GLY A 114 8.23 -0.92 -33.45
CA GLY A 114 9.37 -0.18 -32.93
C GLY A 114 10.50 -1.12 -32.50
N LYS A 115 11.41 -0.60 -31.67
CA LYS A 115 12.52 -1.36 -31.09
C LYS A 115 12.64 -1.10 -29.60
N ILE A 116 12.64 -2.19 -28.86
CA ILE A 116 12.98 -2.25 -27.44
C ILE A 116 14.32 -2.95 -27.31
N ALA A 117 15.19 -2.43 -26.46
CA ALA A 117 16.37 -3.09 -25.96
C ALA A 117 16.37 -3.06 -24.43
N PHE A 118 17.31 -3.76 -23.81
CA PHE A 118 17.57 -3.64 -22.37
C PHE A 118 18.99 -3.13 -22.14
N ALA A 119 19.11 -2.18 -21.21
CA ALA A 119 20.39 -1.57 -20.87
C ALA A 119 21.13 -2.35 -19.75
N TYR A 120 22.29 -1.85 -19.32
CA TYR A 120 23.07 -2.38 -18.18
C TYR A 120 23.47 -3.86 -18.33
N GLY A 121 23.87 -4.25 -19.53
CA GLY A 121 24.46 -5.57 -19.79
C GLY A 121 23.47 -6.74 -19.78
N VAL A 122 22.16 -6.45 -19.82
CA VAL A 122 21.12 -7.48 -19.95
C VAL A 122 21.21 -8.13 -21.33
N GLU A 123 21.40 -9.44 -21.33
CA GLU A 123 21.54 -10.23 -22.55
C GLU A 123 20.15 -10.54 -23.14
N THR A 124 19.97 -10.26 -24.44
CA THR A 124 18.80 -10.71 -25.21
C THR A 124 19.10 -12.08 -25.80
N VAL A 125 18.30 -13.07 -25.42
CA VAL A 125 18.46 -14.49 -25.79
C VAL A 125 17.67 -14.83 -27.05
N ASP A 126 16.53 -14.18 -27.26
CA ASP A 126 15.64 -14.35 -28.41
C ASP A 126 14.90 -13.04 -28.66
N GLU A 127 14.73 -12.65 -29.92
CA GLU A 127 14.01 -11.45 -30.32
C GLU A 127 13.21 -11.70 -31.60
N ARG A 128 11.94 -11.30 -31.57
CA ARG A 128 11.04 -11.23 -32.72
C ARG A 128 10.06 -10.08 -32.53
N PRO A 129 9.38 -9.60 -33.59
CA PRO A 129 8.37 -8.56 -33.44
C PRO A 129 7.36 -8.89 -32.34
N GLY A 130 7.16 -7.97 -31.40
CA GLY A 130 6.28 -8.10 -30.24
C GLY A 130 6.82 -8.94 -29.06
N ARG A 131 8.05 -9.48 -29.13
CA ARG A 131 8.61 -10.33 -28.07
C ARG A 131 10.13 -10.31 -27.98
N LEU A 132 10.64 -10.16 -26.76
CA LEU A 132 12.03 -10.43 -26.40
C LEU A 132 12.08 -11.46 -25.27
N ARG A 133 13.11 -12.29 -25.26
CA ARG A 133 13.51 -13.07 -24.09
C ARG A 133 14.84 -12.55 -23.59
N ILE A 134 14.90 -12.18 -22.32
CA ILE A 134 16.10 -11.59 -21.72
C ILE A 134 16.60 -12.44 -20.56
N ARG A 135 17.91 -12.49 -20.37
CA ARG A 135 18.53 -13.17 -19.23
C ARG A 135 18.78 -12.17 -18.10
N VAL A 136 18.13 -12.38 -16.98
CA VAL A 136 18.37 -11.66 -15.72
C VAL A 136 19.22 -12.55 -14.82
N LYS A 137 20.39 -12.07 -14.42
CA LYS A 137 21.34 -12.79 -13.55
C LYS A 137 21.11 -12.41 -12.08
N ALA A 138 21.46 -13.27 -11.14
CA ALA A 138 21.47 -12.91 -9.72
C ALA A 138 22.32 -11.65 -9.40
N SER A 139 23.40 -11.42 -10.17
CA SER A 139 24.27 -10.25 -10.04
C SER A 139 23.77 -9.01 -10.77
N GLN A 140 22.58 -9.03 -11.38
CA GLN A 140 22.04 -7.87 -12.08
C GLN A 140 21.76 -6.76 -11.05
N GLU A 141 22.24 -5.54 -11.30
CA GLU A 141 22.01 -4.41 -10.39
C GLU A 141 20.79 -3.57 -10.79
N MET A 142 20.47 -3.56 -12.07
CA MET A 142 19.37 -2.78 -12.62
C MET A 142 18.85 -3.42 -13.91
N LEU A 143 17.53 -3.46 -14.04
CA LEU A 143 16.82 -3.86 -15.26
C LEU A 143 16.16 -2.61 -15.84
N THR A 144 16.66 -2.15 -16.99
CA THR A 144 16.13 -0.94 -17.65
C THR A 144 15.73 -1.29 -19.07
N LEU A 145 14.47 -1.05 -19.38
CA LEU A 145 13.95 -1.11 -20.73
C LEU A 145 14.31 0.19 -21.45
N ARG A 146 14.78 0.07 -22.69
CA ARG A 146 15.14 1.18 -23.57
C ARG A 146 14.33 1.10 -24.85
N LEU A 147 13.50 2.10 -25.10
CA LEU A 147 12.78 2.28 -26.35
C LEU A 147 13.60 3.19 -27.28
N THR A 148 14.06 2.66 -28.41
CA THR A 148 14.87 3.42 -29.39
C THR A 148 14.12 3.77 -30.67
N GLU A 149 13.06 3.05 -31.00
CA GLU A 149 12.22 3.30 -32.17
C GLU A 149 10.75 3.00 -31.84
N THR A 150 9.82 3.79 -32.40
CA THR A 150 8.36 3.58 -32.29
C THR A 150 7.66 4.23 -33.51
N ASP A 151 6.67 3.56 -34.12
CA ASP A 151 5.84 4.14 -35.19
C ASP A 151 4.70 4.95 -34.55
N PRO A 152 4.60 6.28 -34.78
CA PRO A 152 3.54 7.10 -34.17
C PRO A 152 2.11 6.68 -34.51
N ARG A 153 1.91 5.90 -35.59
CA ARG A 153 0.61 5.36 -35.99
C ARG A 153 0.30 4.01 -35.36
N ASP A 154 1.31 3.32 -34.83
CA ASP A 154 1.17 2.05 -34.11
C ASP A 154 2.26 1.96 -33.02
N PRO A 155 2.20 2.84 -32.00
CA PRO A 155 3.28 3.01 -31.06
C PRO A 155 3.45 1.76 -30.18
N ILE A 156 4.69 1.54 -29.74
CA ILE A 156 4.97 0.49 -28.76
C ILE A 156 4.19 0.77 -27.48
N ARG A 157 3.37 -0.21 -27.08
CA ARG A 157 2.48 -0.14 -25.92
C ARG A 157 2.23 -1.51 -25.32
N ASN A 158 1.48 -1.56 -24.22
CA ASN A 158 1.12 -2.80 -23.53
C ASN A 158 2.35 -3.69 -23.29
N ILE A 159 3.40 -3.07 -22.75
CA ILE A 159 4.67 -3.74 -22.45
C ILE A 159 4.48 -4.56 -21.16
N ARG A 160 4.88 -5.82 -21.18
CA ARG A 160 4.91 -6.72 -20.02
C ARG A 160 6.30 -7.33 -19.90
N VAL A 161 6.89 -7.28 -18.72
CA VAL A 161 8.19 -7.92 -18.42
C VAL A 161 7.92 -9.02 -17.41
N ILE A 162 7.67 -10.22 -17.92
CA ILE A 162 7.08 -11.34 -17.18
C ILE A 162 8.18 -12.23 -16.59
N LEU A 163 8.04 -12.53 -15.30
CA LEU A 163 8.89 -13.46 -14.56
C LEU A 163 8.90 -14.86 -15.19
N PRO A 164 9.96 -15.66 -14.96
CA PRO A 164 10.03 -17.04 -15.45
C PRO A 164 8.81 -17.85 -15.02
N SER A 165 8.28 -18.68 -15.93
CA SER A 165 7.12 -19.57 -15.72
C SER A 165 5.74 -18.92 -15.61
N PHE A 166 5.62 -17.59 -15.71
CA PHE A 166 4.33 -16.87 -15.62
C PHE A 166 3.76 -16.38 -16.97
N GLU A 167 4.44 -16.64 -18.11
CA GLU A 167 4.03 -16.14 -19.45
C GLU A 167 2.58 -16.53 -19.81
N ASN A 168 2.11 -17.70 -19.36
CA ASN A 168 0.76 -18.19 -19.68
C ASN A 168 -0.30 -17.81 -18.64
N THR A 169 0.07 -17.24 -17.48
CA THR A 169 -0.85 -17.01 -16.36
C THR A 169 -0.92 -15.55 -15.89
N TYR A 170 0.04 -14.69 -16.27
CA TYR A 170 0.18 -13.33 -15.73
C TYR A 170 -1.08 -12.45 -15.86
N GLN A 171 -1.95 -12.69 -16.85
CA GLN A 171 -3.19 -11.92 -17.04
C GLN A 171 -4.27 -12.32 -16.03
N GLU A 172 -4.38 -13.61 -15.73
CA GLU A 172 -5.39 -14.17 -14.82
C GLU A 172 -4.90 -14.11 -13.37
N GLN A 173 -3.60 -14.35 -13.16
CA GLN A 173 -2.92 -14.38 -11.87
C GLN A 173 -1.79 -13.32 -11.88
N PRO A 174 -2.13 -12.03 -11.74
CA PRO A 174 -1.16 -10.95 -11.86
C PRO A 174 -0.22 -10.85 -10.66
N PHE A 175 -0.61 -11.40 -9.50
CA PHE A 175 0.15 -11.30 -8.26
C PHE A 175 1.16 -12.43 -8.10
N HIS A 176 2.30 -12.10 -7.52
CA HIS A 176 3.33 -13.09 -7.21
C HIS A 176 2.81 -14.08 -6.13
N PRO A 177 2.96 -15.40 -6.31
CA PRO A 177 2.50 -16.38 -5.32
C PRO A 177 3.08 -16.16 -3.92
N ASP A 178 4.37 -15.88 -3.81
CA ASP A 178 5.00 -15.59 -2.49
C ASP A 178 4.47 -14.31 -1.85
N PHE A 179 4.04 -13.32 -2.65
CA PHE A 179 3.37 -12.12 -2.12
C PHE A 179 2.02 -12.49 -1.53
N LEU A 180 1.20 -13.27 -2.25
CA LEU A 180 -0.09 -13.76 -1.76
C LEU A 180 0.10 -14.59 -0.49
N LYS A 181 1.01 -15.56 -0.51
CA LYS A 181 1.28 -16.46 0.61
C LYS A 181 1.71 -15.73 1.88
N ARG A 182 2.46 -14.64 1.73
CA ARG A 182 2.98 -13.87 2.87
C ARG A 182 1.88 -13.11 3.60
N TRP A 183 0.85 -12.67 2.88
CA TRP A 183 -0.18 -11.77 3.39
C TRP A 183 -1.57 -12.41 3.52
N GLU A 184 -1.75 -13.67 3.11
CA GLU A 184 -3.01 -14.42 3.23
C GLU A 184 -3.55 -14.57 4.65
N ARG A 185 -2.74 -14.27 5.67
CA ARG A 185 -3.09 -14.39 7.10
C ARG A 185 -3.62 -13.11 7.73
N PHE A 186 -3.79 -12.04 6.94
CA PHE A 186 -4.32 -10.76 7.42
C PHE A 186 -5.77 -10.60 6.96
N SER A 187 -6.65 -10.13 7.85
CA SER A 187 -8.07 -9.95 7.54
C SER A 187 -8.35 -8.66 6.76
N THR A 188 -7.42 -7.70 6.78
CA THR A 188 -7.59 -6.40 6.11
C THR A 188 -6.31 -5.95 5.43
N LEU A 189 -6.43 -5.49 4.18
CA LEU A 189 -5.35 -4.87 3.41
C LEU A 189 -5.60 -3.37 3.33
N ARG A 190 -4.73 -2.56 3.94
CA ARG A 190 -4.79 -1.11 3.79
C ARG A 190 -3.93 -0.67 2.62
N PHE A 191 -4.58 0.00 1.67
CA PHE A 191 -4.00 0.34 0.37
C PHE A 191 -3.39 1.75 0.31
N MET A 192 -3.13 2.40 1.44
CA MET A 192 -2.71 3.80 1.50
C MET A 192 -1.52 4.12 0.56
N ASP A 193 -0.46 3.29 0.59
CA ASP A 193 0.72 3.45 -0.26
C ASP A 193 0.50 2.93 -1.70
N PHE A 194 -0.32 1.89 -1.89
CA PHE A 194 -0.75 1.46 -3.23
C PHE A 194 -1.49 2.61 -3.94
N GLN A 195 -2.35 3.34 -3.24
CA GLN A 195 -3.13 4.46 -3.77
C GLN A 195 -2.34 5.77 -3.88
N ARG A 196 -1.09 5.82 -3.40
CA ARG A 196 -0.29 7.07 -3.32
C ARG A 196 -1.07 8.20 -2.61
N THR A 197 -1.72 7.87 -1.50
CA THR A 197 -2.66 8.77 -0.81
C THR A 197 -1.99 10.06 -0.33
N ASN A 198 -0.82 9.93 0.29
CA ASN A 198 -0.08 11.06 0.83
C ASN A 198 0.31 12.05 -0.27
N ASN A 199 -0.09 13.31 -0.12
CA ASN A 199 0.14 14.38 -1.09
C ASN A 199 -0.48 14.15 -2.48
N SER A 200 -1.47 13.25 -2.59
CA SER A 200 -2.14 12.95 -3.86
C SER A 200 -2.70 14.21 -4.53
N LYS A 201 -2.57 14.27 -5.86
CA LYS A 201 -3.11 15.37 -6.68
C LYS A 201 -4.43 15.02 -7.36
N GLN A 202 -4.87 13.77 -7.23
CA GLN A 202 -6.09 13.27 -7.88
C GLN A 202 -7.32 14.03 -7.35
N THR A 203 -8.12 14.54 -8.28
CA THR A 203 -9.34 15.31 -8.04
C THR A 203 -10.52 14.64 -8.75
N ASP A 204 -10.36 14.30 -10.03
CA ASP A 204 -11.42 13.77 -10.90
C ASP A 204 -11.25 12.29 -11.18
N TRP A 205 -12.34 11.58 -11.49
CA TRP A 205 -12.33 10.12 -11.68
C TRP A 205 -11.32 9.66 -12.74
N THR A 206 -11.05 10.49 -13.75
CA THR A 206 -10.08 10.24 -14.81
C THR A 206 -8.62 10.34 -14.36
N ASP A 207 -8.34 10.92 -13.18
CA ASP A 207 -6.98 11.05 -12.65
C ASP A 207 -6.43 9.73 -12.08
N ARG A 208 -7.29 8.71 -11.91
CA ARG A 208 -6.91 7.43 -11.33
C ARG A 208 -6.00 6.62 -12.26
N ALA A 209 -5.14 5.80 -11.67
CA ALA A 209 -4.46 4.75 -12.43
C ALA A 209 -5.47 3.72 -12.98
N THR A 210 -5.20 3.23 -14.19
CA THR A 210 -5.91 2.10 -14.80
C THR A 210 -4.92 0.98 -15.15
N PRO A 211 -5.36 -0.28 -15.33
CA PRO A 211 -4.46 -1.36 -15.72
C PRO A 211 -3.75 -1.15 -17.06
N ALA A 212 -4.32 -0.30 -17.93
CA ALA A 212 -3.77 0.05 -19.23
C ALA A 212 -2.53 0.96 -19.12
N PHE A 213 -2.41 1.72 -18.04
CA PHE A 213 -1.28 2.62 -17.85
C PHE A 213 0.04 1.86 -17.89
N GLN A 214 1.04 2.54 -18.45
CA GLN A 214 2.40 2.05 -18.64
C GLN A 214 2.97 1.41 -17.36
N THR A 215 2.72 2.03 -16.21
CA THR A 215 3.16 1.55 -14.90
C THR A 215 2.05 1.65 -13.86
N GLN A 216 2.21 0.95 -12.74
CA GLN A 216 1.44 1.11 -11.49
C GLN A 216 2.31 1.70 -10.38
N GLY A 217 3.53 2.12 -10.73
CA GLY A 217 4.57 2.55 -9.80
C GLY A 217 4.81 4.06 -9.74
N ASP A 218 3.95 4.86 -10.37
CA ASP A 218 4.03 6.32 -10.39
C ASP A 218 3.17 6.98 -9.29
N ASP A 219 2.92 8.29 -9.43
CA ASP A 219 2.16 9.10 -8.48
C ASP A 219 0.64 8.82 -8.54
N ALA A 220 0.12 8.17 -9.59
CA ALA A 220 -1.28 7.74 -9.66
C ALA A 220 -1.53 6.47 -8.84
N GLY A 221 -0.46 5.68 -8.61
CA GLY A 221 -0.49 4.46 -7.80
C GLY A 221 -1.00 3.24 -8.56
N VAL A 222 -1.43 2.24 -7.79
CA VAL A 222 -1.97 0.98 -8.28
C VAL A 222 -3.46 1.14 -8.60
N ALA A 223 -3.87 0.63 -9.76
CA ALA A 223 -5.26 0.70 -10.21
C ALA A 223 -6.23 -0.04 -9.28
N LEU A 224 -7.45 0.50 -9.15
CA LEU A 224 -8.52 -0.06 -8.30
C LEU A 224 -8.90 -1.48 -8.71
N GLU A 225 -8.83 -1.79 -10.01
CA GLU A 225 -9.02 -3.14 -10.54
C GLU A 225 -8.09 -4.16 -9.87
N TYR A 226 -6.82 -3.81 -9.67
CA TYR A 226 -5.85 -4.69 -9.00
C TYR A 226 -6.11 -4.76 -7.50
N MET A 227 -6.45 -3.66 -6.84
CA MET A 227 -6.76 -3.67 -5.41
C MET A 227 -7.98 -4.56 -5.10
N ASN A 228 -9.07 -4.42 -5.87
CA ASN A 228 -10.26 -5.28 -5.75
C ASN A 228 -9.90 -6.75 -6.01
N ARG A 229 -9.12 -7.03 -7.06
CA ARG A 229 -8.71 -8.42 -7.38
C ARG A 229 -7.85 -9.01 -6.27
N LEU A 230 -6.95 -8.23 -5.66
CA LEU A 230 -6.11 -8.71 -4.56
C LEU A 230 -6.96 -9.08 -3.34
N SER A 231 -7.88 -8.20 -2.94
CA SER A 231 -8.82 -8.47 -1.85
C SER A 231 -9.66 -9.71 -2.10
N ASN A 232 -10.21 -9.88 -3.31
CA ASN A 232 -10.94 -11.09 -3.68
C ASN A 232 -10.06 -12.35 -3.66
N THR A 233 -8.80 -12.23 -4.08
CA THR A 233 -7.86 -13.37 -4.12
C THR A 233 -7.48 -13.86 -2.72
N LEU A 234 -7.32 -12.92 -1.78
CA LEU A 234 -6.93 -13.24 -0.40
C LEU A 234 -8.12 -13.40 0.55
N GLY A 235 -9.34 -13.07 0.12
CA GLY A 235 -10.50 -12.99 1.02
C GLY A 235 -10.32 -11.91 2.10
N ALA A 236 -9.60 -10.83 1.80
CA ALA A 236 -9.23 -9.81 2.79
C ALA A 236 -9.99 -8.50 2.53
N ASP A 237 -10.56 -7.93 3.59
CA ASP A 237 -11.30 -6.67 3.55
C ASP A 237 -10.39 -5.53 3.04
N PRO A 238 -10.73 -4.81 1.96
CA PRO A 238 -9.98 -3.64 1.54
C PRO A 238 -10.21 -2.46 2.48
N TRP A 239 -9.12 -1.76 2.82
CA TRP A 239 -9.15 -0.43 3.43
C TRP A 239 -8.61 0.61 2.46
N PHE A 240 -9.52 1.42 1.93
CA PHE A 240 -9.25 2.46 0.97
C PHE A 240 -9.18 3.84 1.61
N CYS A 241 -8.19 4.62 1.19
CA CYS A 241 -8.03 6.03 1.56
C CYS A 241 -8.38 6.90 0.34
N MET A 242 -9.40 7.75 0.45
CA MET A 242 -9.80 8.62 -0.65
C MET A 242 -8.83 9.80 -0.79
N PRO A 243 -8.39 10.21 -1.99
CA PRO A 243 -7.57 11.40 -2.16
C PRO A 243 -8.22 12.63 -1.53
N HIS A 244 -7.43 13.47 -0.83
CA HIS A 244 -7.97 14.64 -0.13
C HIS A 244 -8.63 15.69 -1.04
N ARG A 245 -8.35 15.65 -2.35
CA ARG A 245 -8.95 16.54 -3.36
C ARG A 245 -10.08 15.87 -4.14
N ALA A 246 -10.39 14.60 -3.87
CA ALA A 246 -11.37 13.84 -4.64
C ALA A 246 -12.75 14.52 -4.64
N SER A 247 -13.27 14.76 -5.84
CA SER A 247 -14.64 15.23 -6.04
C SER A 247 -15.65 14.16 -5.61
N ASP A 248 -16.90 14.57 -5.39
CA ASP A 248 -17.99 13.64 -5.09
C ASP A 248 -18.18 12.61 -6.22
N ASP A 249 -17.94 13.01 -7.46
CA ASP A 249 -18.02 12.11 -8.62
C ASP A 249 -16.88 11.10 -8.65
N TYR A 250 -15.67 11.47 -8.22
CA TYR A 250 -14.60 10.50 -7.98
C TYR A 250 -15.05 9.44 -6.99
N VAL A 251 -15.50 9.87 -5.80
CA VAL A 251 -15.91 8.98 -4.70
C VAL A 251 -17.07 8.08 -5.12
N ARG A 252 -18.06 8.62 -5.83
CA ARG A 252 -19.23 7.87 -6.30
C ARG A 252 -18.85 6.80 -7.32
N ASN A 253 -17.97 7.11 -8.29
CA ASN A 253 -17.52 6.14 -9.28
C ASN A 253 -16.58 5.10 -8.66
N PHE A 254 -15.75 5.49 -7.70
CA PHE A 254 -14.94 4.58 -6.89
C PHE A 254 -15.84 3.54 -6.19
N ALA A 255 -16.82 4.01 -5.43
CA ALA A 255 -17.76 3.16 -4.71
C ALA A 255 -18.55 2.22 -5.66
N ARG A 256 -18.97 2.71 -6.83
CA ARG A 256 -19.70 1.89 -7.84
C ARG A 256 -18.82 0.75 -8.34
N MET A 257 -17.55 1.04 -8.62
CA MET A 257 -16.62 0.05 -9.11
C MET A 257 -16.27 -0.99 -8.03
N VAL A 258 -16.05 -0.57 -6.79
CA VAL A 258 -15.86 -1.51 -5.65
C VAL A 258 -17.09 -2.40 -5.49
N LYS A 259 -18.30 -1.82 -5.44
CA LYS A 259 -19.54 -2.61 -5.32
C LYS A 259 -19.71 -3.64 -6.44
N ALA A 260 -19.29 -3.29 -7.66
CA ALA A 260 -19.44 -4.16 -8.83
C ALA A 260 -18.39 -5.29 -8.90
N GLN A 261 -17.18 -5.07 -8.37
CA GLN A 261 -16.04 -5.98 -8.58
C GLN A 261 -15.60 -6.72 -7.32
N LEU A 262 -15.82 -6.16 -6.13
CA LEU A 262 -15.42 -6.77 -4.87
C LEU A 262 -16.42 -7.86 -4.47
N ASP A 263 -15.91 -8.99 -3.99
CA ASP A 263 -16.70 -10.09 -3.45
C ASP A 263 -17.74 -9.56 -2.44
N PRO A 264 -19.04 -9.88 -2.58
CA PRO A 264 -20.10 -9.37 -1.71
C PRO A 264 -19.95 -9.73 -0.23
N GLY A 265 -19.19 -10.77 0.11
CA GLY A 265 -18.88 -11.19 1.47
C GLY A 265 -17.91 -10.27 2.20
N LEU A 266 -17.08 -9.51 1.48
CA LEU A 266 -16.07 -8.62 2.06
C LEU A 266 -16.67 -7.28 2.52
N LYS A 267 -16.14 -6.76 3.62
CA LYS A 267 -16.38 -5.39 4.10
C LYS A 267 -15.42 -4.42 3.43
N VAL A 268 -15.81 -3.15 3.39
CA VAL A 268 -15.02 -2.06 2.78
C VAL A 268 -14.77 -0.99 3.81
N TYR A 269 -13.51 -0.82 4.21
CA TYR A 269 -13.09 0.28 5.08
C TYR A 269 -12.88 1.53 4.23
N ILE A 270 -13.57 2.63 4.58
CA ILE A 270 -13.51 3.91 3.89
C ILE A 270 -12.94 4.96 4.83
N GLU A 271 -11.81 5.54 4.44
CA GLU A 271 -11.13 6.62 5.15
C GLU A 271 -10.96 7.82 4.21
N TYR A 272 -11.22 9.03 4.71
CA TYR A 272 -10.88 10.25 3.97
C TYR A 272 -9.38 10.53 4.09
N SER A 273 -8.61 10.32 3.03
CA SER A 273 -7.17 10.57 2.98
C SER A 273 -6.37 9.83 4.07
N ASN A 274 -5.21 10.33 4.44
CA ASN A 274 -4.33 9.81 5.48
C ASN A 274 -3.81 10.97 6.35
N GLU A 275 -3.85 10.82 7.68
CA GLU A 275 -3.29 11.77 8.64
C GLU A 275 -3.57 13.25 8.33
N CYS A 276 -4.83 13.61 8.08
CA CYS A 276 -5.21 15.01 7.86
C CYS A 276 -4.99 15.92 9.07
N TRP A 277 -4.51 15.39 10.19
CA TRP A 277 -4.01 16.13 11.36
C TRP A 277 -2.51 16.48 11.25
N ASN A 278 -1.74 15.76 10.44
CA ASN A 278 -0.28 15.85 10.40
C ASN A 278 0.21 16.91 9.40
N GLY A 279 0.68 18.05 9.92
CA GLY A 279 1.06 19.23 9.13
C GLY A 279 2.20 19.04 8.12
N ILE A 280 2.95 17.93 8.19
CA ILE A 280 3.98 17.62 7.19
C ILE A 280 3.36 17.35 5.81
N PHE A 281 2.13 16.84 5.78
CA PHE A 281 1.48 16.44 4.54
C PHE A 281 0.59 17.54 3.93
N ALA A 282 0.48 17.53 2.60
CA ALA A 282 -0.35 18.48 1.86
C ALA A 282 -1.83 18.33 2.19
N GLN A 283 -2.32 17.11 2.44
CA GLN A 283 -3.72 16.89 2.80
C GLN A 283 -4.14 17.57 4.12
N ALA A 284 -3.24 17.66 5.10
CA ALA A 284 -3.52 18.34 6.36
C ALA A 284 -3.65 19.85 6.15
N ARG A 285 -2.74 20.43 5.36
CA ARG A 285 -2.81 21.84 4.95
C ARG A 285 -4.07 22.13 4.14
N TYR A 286 -4.44 21.25 3.21
CA TYR A 286 -5.69 21.36 2.47
C TYR A 286 -6.91 21.38 3.41
N CYS A 287 -6.97 20.47 4.39
CA CYS A 287 -8.07 20.45 5.35
C CYS A 287 -8.13 21.73 6.20
N ARG A 288 -6.98 22.26 6.60
CA ARG A 288 -6.90 23.56 7.30
C ARG A 288 -7.44 24.69 6.45
N ASP A 289 -7.00 24.77 5.20
CA ASP A 289 -7.36 25.86 4.31
C ASP A 289 -8.87 25.83 3.98
N LYS A 290 -9.45 24.64 3.72
CA LYS A 290 -10.90 24.48 3.55
C LYS A 290 -11.69 24.72 4.84
N GLY A 291 -11.16 24.30 5.99
CA GLY A 291 -11.77 24.59 7.29
C GLY A 291 -11.85 26.08 7.59
N LYS A 292 -10.82 26.84 7.22
CA LYS A 292 -10.79 28.31 7.33
C LYS A 292 -11.75 28.97 6.34
N GLU A 293 -11.75 28.52 5.08
CA GLU A 293 -12.66 29.02 4.04
C GLU A 293 -14.14 28.90 4.46
N LEU A 294 -14.48 27.80 5.13
CA LEU A 294 -15.83 27.51 5.62
C LEU A 294 -16.13 28.10 7.00
N GLY A 295 -15.17 28.76 7.66
CA GLY A 295 -15.35 29.34 8.99
C GLY A 295 -15.66 28.31 10.07
N LEU A 296 -15.09 27.10 10.00
CA LEU A 296 -15.43 26.01 10.92
C LEU A 296 -14.89 26.20 12.35
N SER A 297 -13.90 27.07 12.54
CA SER A 297 -13.39 27.53 13.83
C SER A 297 -12.46 28.73 13.64
N ASP A 298 -12.33 29.58 14.67
CA ASP A 298 -11.31 30.63 14.73
C ASP A 298 -9.90 30.06 15.00
N ASN A 299 -9.80 28.83 15.50
CA ASN A 299 -8.54 28.11 15.65
C ASN A 299 -8.27 27.28 14.39
N GLU A 300 -7.17 27.57 13.69
CA GLU A 300 -6.85 26.92 12.41
C GLU A 300 -6.72 25.39 12.51
N TYR A 301 -6.12 24.87 13.58
CA TYR A 301 -5.95 23.43 13.76
C TYR A 301 -7.28 22.73 14.08
N GLN A 302 -8.15 23.37 14.87
CA GLN A 302 -9.51 22.89 15.06
C GLN A 302 -10.32 22.93 13.76
N ALA A 303 -10.22 24.01 12.98
CA ALA A 303 -10.88 24.13 11.67
C ALA A 303 -10.44 23.02 10.71
N GLN A 304 -9.15 22.68 10.71
CA GLN A 304 -8.58 21.55 9.97
C GLN A 304 -9.25 20.21 10.34
N LEU A 305 -9.33 19.90 11.64
CA LEU A 305 -9.92 18.65 12.14
C LEU A 305 -11.44 18.59 11.87
N ARG A 306 -12.13 19.73 11.99
CA ARG A 306 -13.57 19.84 11.69
C ARG A 306 -13.86 19.64 10.21
N TYR A 307 -13.03 20.19 9.31
CA TYR A 307 -13.18 19.93 7.88
C TYR A 307 -12.96 18.45 7.54
N TYR A 308 -11.94 17.82 8.14
CA TYR A 308 -11.72 16.39 8.00
C TYR A 308 -12.97 15.58 8.41
N SER A 309 -13.52 15.88 9.59
CA SER A 309 -14.73 15.24 10.11
C SER A 309 -15.90 15.38 9.15
N LYS A 310 -16.18 16.62 8.73
CA LYS A 310 -17.24 16.95 7.78
C LYS A 310 -17.11 16.16 6.48
N ARG A 311 -15.93 16.23 5.85
CA ARG A 311 -15.68 15.60 4.54
C ARG A 311 -15.72 14.08 4.62
N SER A 312 -15.31 13.50 5.74
CA SER A 312 -15.44 12.06 5.99
C SER A 312 -16.90 11.62 5.95
N VAL A 313 -17.79 12.34 6.65
CA VAL A 313 -19.24 12.04 6.68
C VAL A 313 -19.89 12.20 5.30
N GLU A 314 -19.50 13.22 4.54
CA GLU A 314 -19.96 13.39 3.15
C GLU A 314 -19.58 12.19 2.26
N ILE A 315 -18.33 11.72 2.37
CA ILE A 315 -17.84 10.53 1.65
C ILE A 315 -18.60 9.27 2.08
N PHE A 316 -18.83 9.09 3.39
CA PHE A 316 -19.60 7.95 3.89
C PHE A 316 -21.00 7.91 3.30
N ARG A 317 -21.68 9.07 3.23
CA ARG A 317 -23.00 9.18 2.63
C ARG A 317 -23.00 8.78 1.15
N ILE A 318 -22.03 9.25 0.37
CA ILE A 318 -21.91 8.87 -1.05
C ILE A 318 -21.75 7.35 -1.19
N CYS A 319 -20.90 6.75 -0.37
CA CYS A 319 -20.70 5.30 -0.37
C CYS A 319 -21.98 4.56 0.04
N GLU A 320 -22.67 4.99 1.10
CA GLU A 320 -23.94 4.40 1.54
C GLU A 320 -25.02 4.47 0.44
N GLU A 321 -25.15 5.60 -0.25
CA GLU A 321 -26.09 5.78 -1.37
C GLU A 321 -25.79 4.79 -2.50
N VAL A 322 -24.52 4.58 -2.84
CA VAL A 322 -24.10 3.63 -3.88
C VAL A 322 -24.31 2.18 -3.44
N PHE A 323 -23.97 1.85 -2.19
CA PHE A 323 -24.10 0.50 -1.64
C PHE A 323 -25.55 0.12 -1.34
N GLY A 324 -26.43 1.09 -1.13
CA GLY A 324 -27.82 0.88 -0.72
C GLY A 324 -27.97 0.68 0.78
N GLY A 325 -27.01 1.17 1.57
CA GLY A 325 -26.92 0.96 3.01
C GLY A 325 -25.47 0.87 3.49
N ALA A 326 -25.30 0.76 4.82
CA ALA A 326 -23.98 0.72 5.46
C ALA A 326 -23.48 -0.70 5.77
N ASP A 327 -24.26 -1.75 5.52
CA ASP A 327 -23.96 -3.13 5.95
C ASP A 327 -22.59 -3.63 5.47
N ARG A 328 -22.14 -3.19 4.28
CA ARG A 328 -20.83 -3.56 3.71
C ARG A 328 -19.72 -2.58 4.02
N LEU A 329 -20.00 -1.47 4.70
CA LEU A 329 -19.05 -0.39 4.92
C LEU A 329 -18.51 -0.42 6.36
N VAL A 330 -17.26 -0.02 6.52
CA VAL A 330 -16.67 0.37 7.79
C VAL A 330 -16.15 1.79 7.63
N ARG A 331 -16.88 2.75 8.21
CA ARG A 331 -16.64 4.19 8.07
C ARG A 331 -15.66 4.66 9.13
N VAL A 332 -14.49 5.13 8.69
CA VAL A 332 -13.33 5.42 9.55
C VAL A 332 -13.15 6.92 9.77
N LEU A 333 -13.25 7.37 11.02
CA LEU A 333 -12.76 8.68 11.43
C LEU A 333 -11.34 8.52 12.00
N ALA A 334 -10.34 9.13 11.38
CA ALA A 334 -8.94 9.04 11.78
C ALA A 334 -8.47 10.26 12.59
N ALA A 335 -7.63 10.02 13.60
CA ALA A 335 -7.12 11.03 14.51
C ALA A 335 -5.67 10.72 14.97
N GLN A 336 -5.05 11.70 15.63
CA GLN A 336 -3.70 11.55 16.16
C GLN A 336 -3.73 10.73 17.46
N SER A 337 -2.99 9.62 17.50
CA SER A 337 -2.92 8.75 18.69
C SER A 337 -2.48 9.51 19.94
N ALA A 338 -1.37 10.24 19.85
CA ALA A 338 -0.75 10.97 20.96
C ALA A 338 -1.56 12.17 21.49
N ASN A 339 -2.62 12.57 20.78
CA ASN A 339 -3.44 13.73 21.15
C ASN A 339 -4.94 13.38 21.13
N PRO A 340 -5.49 12.86 22.24
CA PRO A 340 -6.91 12.48 22.34
C PRO A 340 -7.90 13.60 22.02
N TRP A 341 -7.51 14.86 22.18
CA TRP A 341 -8.36 15.99 21.79
C TRP A 341 -8.67 15.98 20.29
N THR A 342 -7.73 15.52 19.45
CA THR A 342 -7.99 15.40 18.00
C THR A 342 -9.11 14.39 17.70
N SER A 343 -9.16 13.29 18.45
CA SER A 343 -10.21 12.27 18.36
C SER A 343 -11.57 12.86 18.73
N GLU A 344 -11.64 13.63 19.82
CA GLU A 344 -12.87 14.32 20.21
C GLU A 344 -13.32 15.30 19.11
N GLN A 345 -12.40 16.09 18.53
CA GLN A 345 -12.76 17.02 17.46
C GLN A 345 -13.31 16.31 16.22
N VAL A 346 -12.69 15.21 15.77
CA VAL A 346 -13.15 14.54 14.56
C VAL A 346 -14.43 13.75 14.76
N MET A 347 -14.69 13.24 15.96
CA MET A 347 -15.91 12.50 16.27
C MET A 347 -17.10 13.42 16.56
N ASP A 348 -16.90 14.51 17.29
CA ASP A 348 -18.02 15.32 17.82
C ASP A 348 -18.48 16.43 16.89
N PHE A 349 -17.64 16.85 15.94
CA PHE A 349 -18.04 17.87 14.99
C PHE A 349 -19.24 17.39 14.18
N GLU A 350 -20.36 18.14 14.24
CA GLU A 350 -21.64 17.78 13.62
C GLU A 350 -22.13 16.35 13.98
N ASP A 351 -21.81 15.85 15.18
CA ASP A 351 -22.13 14.48 15.63
C ASP A 351 -21.64 13.38 14.65
N ALA A 352 -20.48 13.57 14.02
CA ALA A 352 -19.93 12.65 13.01
C ALA A 352 -19.85 11.18 13.48
N TYR A 353 -19.67 10.94 14.79
CA TYR A 353 -19.70 9.59 15.37
C TYR A 353 -21.00 8.81 15.07
N ARG A 354 -22.13 9.49 14.82
CA ARG A 354 -23.40 8.84 14.43
C ARG A 354 -23.41 8.30 12.99
N ARG A 355 -22.37 8.59 12.23
CA ARG A 355 -22.16 8.22 10.83
C ARG A 355 -20.83 7.48 10.62
N ALA A 356 -20.20 7.04 11.69
CA ALA A 356 -18.96 6.28 11.66
C ALA A 356 -19.12 4.94 12.39
N ASP A 357 -18.20 4.02 12.14
CA ASP A 357 -18.19 2.70 12.80
C ASP A 357 -16.95 2.55 13.69
N VAL A 358 -15.86 3.24 13.33
CA VAL A 358 -14.58 3.14 14.04
C VAL A 358 -13.87 4.50 14.14
N LEU A 359 -13.16 4.69 15.25
CA LEU A 359 -12.12 5.70 15.41
C LEU A 359 -10.77 5.05 15.08
N GLY A 360 -10.05 5.58 14.11
CA GLY A 360 -8.70 5.17 13.73
C GLY A 360 -7.63 6.05 14.36
N ILE A 361 -6.59 5.45 14.93
CA ILE A 361 -5.39 6.15 15.41
C ILE A 361 -4.09 5.53 14.86
N ALA A 362 -2.96 6.21 15.00
CA ALA A 362 -1.61 5.70 14.69
C ALA A 362 -0.74 5.56 15.95
N PRO A 363 -0.88 4.49 16.75
CA PRO A 363 -0.04 4.31 17.92
C PRO A 363 1.33 3.79 17.49
N TYR A 364 2.34 4.66 17.52
CA TYR A 364 3.73 4.27 17.39
C TYR A 364 4.45 4.36 18.74
N PHE A 365 5.49 3.55 18.92
CA PHE A 365 6.44 3.69 20.02
C PHE A 365 7.84 4.05 19.50
N GLY A 366 8.67 4.71 20.32
CA GLY A 366 10.08 4.99 19.99
C GLY A 366 10.36 6.33 19.31
N ASN A 367 9.34 7.05 18.83
CA ASN A 367 9.52 8.32 18.08
C ASN A 367 10.42 9.35 18.81
N ALA A 368 10.30 9.45 20.14
CA ALA A 368 11.07 10.41 20.94
C ALA A 368 12.61 10.20 20.87
N LEU A 369 13.08 9.02 20.48
CA LEU A 369 14.51 8.74 20.30
C LEU A 369 15.07 9.39 19.03
N GLY A 370 14.20 9.71 18.07
CA GLY A 370 14.57 10.38 16.82
C GLY A 370 14.70 11.90 16.92
N ASP A 371 14.54 12.47 18.12
CA ASP A 371 14.47 13.91 18.32
C ASP A 371 15.80 14.62 17.98
N PRO A 372 15.78 15.69 17.15
CA PRO A 372 16.98 16.38 16.71
C PRO A 372 17.75 17.06 17.84
N THR A 373 17.09 17.41 18.95
CA THR A 373 17.73 18.02 20.13
C THR A 373 18.46 17.00 21.01
N ARG A 374 18.17 15.70 20.85
CA ARG A 374 18.75 14.61 21.64
C ARG A 374 19.45 13.54 20.81
N GLN A 375 19.58 13.75 19.51
CA GLN A 375 20.13 12.77 18.58
C GLN A 375 21.53 12.28 18.97
N ASP A 376 22.41 13.15 19.48
CA ASP A 376 23.78 12.80 19.85
C ASP A 376 23.86 12.00 21.15
N GLU A 377 22.92 12.21 22.07
CA GLU A 377 22.78 11.39 23.27
C GLU A 377 22.28 10.00 22.88
N THR A 378 21.24 9.94 22.05
CA THR A 378 20.66 8.69 21.58
C THR A 378 21.65 7.88 20.75
N ALA A 379 22.42 8.52 19.87
CA ALA A 379 23.43 7.86 19.03
C ALA A 379 24.60 7.24 19.82
N ARG A 380 24.72 7.52 21.13
CA ARG A 380 25.70 6.89 22.03
C ARG A 380 25.14 5.68 22.78
N MET A 381 23.83 5.44 22.71
CA MET A 381 23.20 4.27 23.29
C MET A 381 23.61 3.01 22.54
N THR A 382 23.51 1.88 23.23
CA THR A 382 23.50 0.54 22.66
C THR A 382 22.11 0.19 22.12
N ALA A 383 22.03 -0.83 21.28
CA ALA A 383 20.75 -1.33 20.79
C ALA A 383 19.86 -1.85 21.95
N ASP A 384 20.46 -2.43 22.99
CA ASP A 384 19.72 -2.89 24.18
C ASP A 384 19.10 -1.72 24.96
N GLU A 385 19.85 -0.64 25.18
CA GLU A 385 19.33 0.57 25.83
C GLU A 385 18.19 1.20 25.01
N VAL A 386 18.32 1.25 23.68
CA VAL A 386 17.22 1.70 22.80
C VAL A 386 15.97 0.84 22.99
N LEU A 387 16.12 -0.48 23.07
CA LEU A 387 15.01 -1.41 23.27
C LEU A 387 14.38 -1.30 24.66
N ASP A 388 15.19 -1.02 25.70
CA ASP A 388 14.70 -0.73 27.05
C ASP A 388 13.82 0.53 27.06
N ARG A 389 14.29 1.61 26.41
CA ARG A 389 13.50 2.84 26.23
C ARG A 389 12.21 2.57 25.45
N CYS A 390 12.24 1.71 24.45
CA CYS A 390 11.03 1.35 23.70
C CYS A 390 10.01 0.58 24.56
N ALA A 391 10.46 -0.31 25.44
CA ALA A 391 9.56 -1.02 26.36
C ALA A 391 8.83 -0.03 27.29
N GLU A 392 9.51 1.01 27.77
CA GLU A 392 8.87 2.10 28.50
C GLU A 392 7.83 2.82 27.64
N PHE A 393 8.17 3.21 26.40
CA PHE A 393 7.22 3.89 25.51
C PHE A 393 5.99 3.04 25.17
N VAL A 394 6.13 1.72 25.06
CA VAL A 394 4.98 0.81 24.90
C VAL A 394 4.06 0.90 26.12
N ALA A 395 4.61 0.83 27.34
CA ALA A 395 3.82 0.93 28.57
C ALA A 395 3.14 2.32 28.72
N GLU A 396 3.82 3.39 28.32
CA GLU A 396 3.25 4.75 28.31
C GLU A 396 2.13 4.87 27.26
N GLY A 397 2.37 4.36 26.05
CA GLY A 397 1.43 4.36 24.94
C GLY A 397 0.12 3.66 25.27
N ASN A 398 0.18 2.55 26.03
CA ASN A 398 -1.01 1.82 26.48
C ASN A 398 -2.00 2.71 27.26
N ARG A 399 -1.51 3.69 28.06
CA ARG A 399 -2.41 4.62 28.77
C ARG A 399 -3.16 5.52 27.81
N THR A 400 -2.48 6.03 26.79
CA THR A 400 -3.09 6.86 25.74
C THR A 400 -4.07 6.04 24.91
N ILE A 401 -3.72 4.81 24.52
CA ILE A 401 -4.61 3.90 23.79
C ILE A 401 -5.87 3.62 24.60
N SER A 402 -5.75 3.32 25.90
CA SER A 402 -6.92 3.09 26.76
C SER A 402 -7.83 4.32 26.83
N ARG A 403 -7.26 5.54 26.86
CA ARG A 403 -8.06 6.77 26.81
C ARG A 403 -8.79 6.93 25.47
N GLN A 404 -8.12 6.61 24.36
CA GLN A 404 -8.71 6.66 23.02
C GLN A 404 -9.85 5.63 22.88
N ALA A 405 -9.67 4.41 23.41
CA ALA A 405 -10.69 3.37 23.41
C ALA A 405 -11.94 3.78 24.19
N GLU A 406 -11.74 4.41 25.37
CA GLU A 406 -12.85 4.93 26.17
C GLU A 406 -13.60 6.05 25.43
N LEU A 407 -12.89 6.99 24.80
CA LEU A 407 -13.50 8.06 24.01
C LEU A 407 -14.32 7.53 22.83
N ALA A 408 -13.79 6.53 22.11
CA ALA A 408 -14.51 5.87 21.02
C ALA A 408 -15.76 5.14 21.54
N LYS A 409 -15.62 4.36 22.62
CA LYS A 409 -16.71 3.58 23.22
C LYS A 409 -17.86 4.45 23.70
N GLN A 410 -17.57 5.60 24.32
CA GLN A 410 -18.58 6.58 24.76
C GLN A 410 -19.48 7.08 23.62
N ARG A 411 -18.99 6.97 22.38
CA ARG A 411 -19.69 7.38 21.15
C ARG A 411 -20.19 6.20 20.31
N GLY A 412 -20.08 4.97 20.84
CA GLY A 412 -20.51 3.75 20.15
C GLY A 412 -19.56 3.30 19.02
N LEU A 413 -18.33 3.81 18.98
CA LEU A 413 -17.32 3.43 17.98
C LEU A 413 -16.35 2.40 18.54
N ARG A 414 -15.83 1.53 17.67
CA ARG A 414 -14.65 0.70 18.01
C ARG A 414 -13.36 1.48 17.77
N LEU A 415 -12.31 1.16 18.51
CA LEU A 415 -10.98 1.69 18.26
C LEU A 415 -10.21 0.79 17.30
N VAL A 416 -9.74 1.33 16.18
CA VAL A 416 -8.83 0.66 15.23
C VAL A 416 -7.52 1.44 15.13
N ALA A 417 -6.47 0.79 14.63
CA ALA A 417 -5.24 1.46 14.26
C ALA A 417 -5.07 1.41 12.73
N TYR A 418 -4.99 2.58 12.08
CA TYR A 418 -4.79 2.67 10.62
C TYR A 418 -3.32 2.45 10.24
N GLU A 419 -2.42 2.63 11.20
CA GLU A 419 -1.02 2.24 11.16
C GLU A 419 -0.50 2.04 12.60
N GLY A 420 0.58 1.30 12.78
CA GLY A 420 1.16 1.09 14.10
C GLY A 420 2.41 0.21 14.07
N GLY A 421 3.21 0.33 15.12
CA GLY A 421 4.49 -0.37 15.27
C GLY A 421 5.55 0.52 15.90
N GLN A 422 6.81 0.25 15.59
CA GLN A 422 7.96 1.03 16.01
C GLN A 422 8.14 2.28 15.13
N HIS A 423 8.67 3.38 15.70
CA HIS A 423 9.06 4.62 15.03
C HIS A 423 10.48 5.02 15.46
N LEU A 424 11.47 4.22 15.08
CA LEU A 424 12.90 4.45 15.28
C LEU A 424 13.49 5.02 13.99
N VAL A 425 13.31 6.32 13.82
CA VAL A 425 13.84 7.12 12.72
C VAL A 425 14.11 8.52 13.23
N GLY A 426 15.20 9.15 12.76
CA GLY A 426 15.43 10.56 13.04
C GLY A 426 14.44 11.47 12.29
N TYR A 427 14.15 12.64 12.82
CA TYR A 427 13.37 13.67 12.11
C TYR A 427 13.97 15.06 12.27
N GLY A 428 13.53 16.00 11.45
CA GLY A 428 13.94 17.41 11.55
C GLY A 428 15.44 17.63 11.33
N GLY A 429 16.09 16.77 10.54
CA GLY A 429 17.52 16.79 10.28
C GLY A 429 18.27 15.62 10.93
N ALA A 430 17.75 15.05 12.02
CA ALA A 430 18.36 13.93 12.72
C ALA A 430 18.42 12.64 11.88
N GLU A 431 17.58 12.51 10.86
CA GLU A 431 17.69 11.43 9.87
C GLU A 431 19.03 11.45 9.12
N ASN A 432 19.75 12.58 9.11
CA ASN A 432 21.07 12.67 8.48
C ASN A 432 22.21 12.30 9.44
N ASN A 433 21.91 11.90 10.68
CA ASN A 433 22.87 11.33 11.61
C ASN A 433 23.05 9.83 11.31
N GLU A 434 24.18 9.49 10.67
CA GLU A 434 24.46 8.12 10.25
C GLU A 434 24.55 7.15 11.43
N LYS A 435 25.18 7.56 12.54
CA LYS A 435 25.29 6.72 13.75
C LYS A 435 23.93 6.41 14.37
N LEU A 436 23.05 7.42 14.42
CA LEU A 436 21.68 7.23 14.90
C LEU A 436 20.92 6.25 13.99
N THR A 437 21.06 6.42 12.68
CA THR A 437 20.41 5.55 11.69
C THR A 437 20.88 4.09 11.83
N GLU A 438 22.20 3.87 11.93
CA GLU A 438 22.79 2.54 12.13
C GLU A 438 22.34 1.90 13.44
N LEU A 439 22.28 2.68 14.53
CA LEU A 439 21.78 2.23 15.82
C LEU A 439 20.31 1.77 15.74
N PHE A 440 19.46 2.53 15.07
CA PHE A 440 18.06 2.16 14.88
C PHE A 440 17.87 0.95 13.97
N HIS A 441 18.72 0.77 12.96
CA HIS A 441 18.73 -0.45 12.15
C HIS A 441 19.14 -1.66 12.99
N ALA A 442 20.18 -1.52 13.83
CA ALA A 442 20.63 -2.57 14.74
C ALA A 442 19.52 -2.95 15.75
N ALA A 443 18.85 -1.97 16.37
CA ALA A 443 17.74 -2.21 17.28
C ALA A 443 16.57 -2.95 16.60
N ASN A 444 16.23 -2.60 15.35
CA ASN A 444 15.16 -3.26 14.61
C ASN A 444 15.48 -4.71 14.20
N ARG A 445 16.76 -5.03 13.98
CA ARG A 445 17.22 -6.41 13.70
C ARG A 445 17.49 -7.22 14.97
N HIS A 446 17.50 -6.57 16.13
CA HIS A 446 17.80 -7.22 17.40
C HIS A 446 16.71 -8.24 17.78
N PRO A 447 17.04 -9.46 18.25
CA PRO A 447 16.05 -10.47 18.60
C PRO A 447 15.00 -10.01 19.62
N ARG A 448 15.38 -9.12 20.57
CA ARG A 448 14.44 -8.57 21.57
C ARG A 448 13.32 -7.71 20.96
N MET A 449 13.48 -7.21 19.73
CA MET A 449 12.42 -6.51 19.00
C MET A 449 11.17 -7.40 18.82
N LYS A 450 11.35 -8.72 18.73
CA LYS A 450 10.24 -9.67 18.66
C LYS A 450 9.36 -9.58 19.91
N GLN A 451 9.98 -9.68 21.10
CA GLN A 451 9.23 -9.61 22.36
C GLN A 451 8.56 -8.25 22.53
N LEU A 452 9.24 -7.17 22.17
CA LEU A 452 8.69 -5.82 22.25
C LEU A 452 7.43 -5.65 21.37
N TYR A 453 7.40 -6.21 20.16
CA TYR A 453 6.19 -6.22 19.33
C TYR A 453 5.07 -7.08 19.92
N LEU A 454 5.39 -8.22 20.54
CA LEU A 454 4.39 -9.05 21.22
C LEU A 454 3.76 -8.29 22.39
N ASP A 455 4.57 -7.61 23.20
CA ASP A 455 4.11 -6.80 24.34
C ASP A 455 3.27 -5.61 23.87
N TYR A 456 3.69 -4.96 22.78
CA TYR A 456 2.96 -3.87 22.14
C TYR A 456 1.57 -4.31 21.63
N LEU A 457 1.49 -5.42 20.91
CA LEU A 457 0.21 -5.95 20.39
C LEU A 457 -0.68 -6.48 21.52
N ALA A 458 -0.10 -7.08 22.56
CA ALA A 458 -0.84 -7.48 23.75
C ALA A 458 -1.41 -6.25 24.48
N GLY A 459 -0.62 -5.19 24.62
CA GLY A 459 -1.05 -3.90 25.17
C GLY A 459 -2.20 -3.29 24.38
N TRP A 460 -2.09 -3.25 23.05
CA TRP A 460 -3.16 -2.80 22.15
C TRP A 460 -4.48 -3.53 22.42
N LYS A 461 -4.45 -4.86 22.46
CA LYS A 461 -5.63 -5.69 22.75
C LYS A 461 -6.19 -5.42 24.15
N GLN A 462 -5.33 -5.35 25.17
CA GLN A 462 -5.75 -5.12 26.56
C GLN A 462 -6.34 -3.72 26.78
N SER A 463 -5.86 -2.73 26.02
CA SER A 463 -6.35 -1.34 26.08
C SER A 463 -7.66 -1.12 25.31
N GLY A 464 -8.28 -2.17 24.76
CA GLY A 464 -9.57 -2.07 24.04
C GLY A 464 -9.45 -1.80 22.54
N GLY A 465 -8.25 -1.95 21.99
CA GLY A 465 -8.02 -1.93 20.55
C GLY A 465 -8.61 -3.15 19.84
N THR A 466 -9.09 -2.93 18.60
CA THR A 466 -9.63 -3.96 17.72
C THR A 466 -8.66 -4.24 16.57
N LEU A 467 -9.05 -4.00 15.32
CA LEU A 467 -8.17 -4.15 14.14
C LEU A 467 -6.99 -3.17 14.24
N MET A 468 -5.78 -3.67 14.02
CA MET A 468 -4.59 -2.84 13.75
C MET A 468 -4.03 -3.21 12.39
N ALA A 469 -3.91 -2.21 11.51
CA ALA A 469 -3.14 -2.34 10.28
C ALA A 469 -1.67 -2.07 10.60
N ILE A 470 -0.82 -3.10 10.61
CA ILE A 470 0.61 -2.94 10.90
C ILE A 470 1.27 -2.09 9.81
N PHE A 471 2.19 -1.21 10.17
CA PHE A 471 2.97 -0.40 9.22
C PHE A 471 4.43 -0.89 9.20
N SER A 472 4.94 -1.53 8.16
CA SER A 472 4.41 -1.79 6.79
C SER A 472 4.77 -3.22 6.33
N SER A 473 4.19 -3.73 5.24
CA SER A 473 4.43 -5.09 4.72
C SER A 473 5.92 -5.37 4.53
N MET A 474 6.59 -4.59 3.69
CA MET A 474 7.99 -4.79 3.35
C MET A 474 8.64 -3.50 2.83
N SER A 475 9.80 -3.15 3.36
CA SER A 475 10.59 -2.00 2.94
C SER A 475 12.03 -2.12 3.44
N THR A 476 13.00 -1.90 2.56
CA THR A 476 14.42 -1.88 2.97
C THR A 476 14.67 -0.73 3.94
N TYR A 477 15.43 -0.99 5.00
CA TYR A 477 15.76 0.05 5.98
C TYR A 477 16.63 1.13 5.35
N SER A 478 16.34 2.37 5.72
CA SER A 478 17.11 3.53 5.29
C SER A 478 17.09 4.60 6.38
N LYS A 479 17.71 5.76 6.10
CA LYS A 479 17.58 6.93 6.96
C LYS A 479 16.15 7.46 7.10
N TRP A 480 15.27 7.11 6.15
CA TRP A 480 13.84 7.46 6.16
C TRP A 480 12.98 6.47 6.95
N GLY A 481 13.62 5.51 7.62
CA GLY A 481 12.99 4.61 8.58
C GLY A 481 13.20 3.13 8.27
N SER A 482 12.65 2.32 9.16
CA SER A 482 12.88 0.89 9.28
C SER A 482 11.55 0.14 9.49
N TRP A 483 10.51 0.53 8.75
CA TRP A 483 9.11 0.17 9.01
C TRP A 483 8.76 -1.28 8.68
N GLY A 484 9.13 -1.74 7.48
CA GLY A 484 8.75 -3.04 6.92
C GLY A 484 8.93 -4.22 7.88
N LEU A 485 7.92 -5.10 7.96
CA LEU A 485 8.05 -6.38 8.66
C LEU A 485 9.18 -7.22 8.08
N LEU A 486 9.39 -7.09 6.77
CA LEU A 486 10.55 -7.57 6.04
C LEU A 486 11.25 -6.40 5.32
N GLU A 487 12.53 -6.56 5.04
CA GLU A 487 13.38 -5.59 4.34
C GLU A 487 13.38 -5.81 2.82
N HIS A 488 13.23 -7.06 2.39
CA HIS A 488 13.23 -7.44 0.98
C HIS A 488 12.62 -8.82 0.70
N HIS A 489 12.30 -9.10 -0.56
CA HIS A 489 11.60 -10.31 -1.00
C HIS A 489 12.32 -11.60 -0.59
N GLY A 490 13.63 -11.67 -0.78
CA GLY A 490 14.45 -12.83 -0.45
C GLY A 490 14.86 -12.96 1.02
N GLN A 491 14.34 -12.11 1.93
CA GLN A 491 14.74 -12.16 3.34
C GLN A 491 14.23 -13.44 4.00
N ASN A 492 15.11 -14.12 4.73
CA ASN A 492 14.75 -15.26 5.55
C ASN A 492 13.80 -14.81 6.68
N PRO A 493 12.55 -15.32 6.77
CA PRO A 493 11.63 -14.97 7.86
C PRO A 493 12.18 -15.28 9.26
N ALA A 494 13.14 -16.22 9.37
CA ALA A 494 13.81 -16.55 10.63
C ALA A 494 14.68 -15.40 11.19
N GLU A 495 15.01 -14.40 10.38
CA GLU A 495 15.85 -13.26 10.73
C GLU A 495 15.06 -11.96 10.89
N ALA A 496 13.73 -12.03 10.76
CA ALA A 496 12.84 -10.87 10.81
C ALA A 496 12.02 -10.85 12.12
N PRO A 497 12.55 -10.28 13.22
CA PRO A 497 11.91 -10.36 14.54
C PRO A 497 10.51 -9.74 14.57
N LYS A 498 10.28 -8.65 13.84
CA LYS A 498 8.95 -8.02 13.74
C LYS A 498 7.95 -8.93 13.03
N TYR A 499 8.32 -9.50 11.89
CA TYR A 499 7.47 -10.44 11.15
C TYR A 499 7.11 -11.66 12.00
N GLN A 500 8.08 -12.23 12.71
CA GLN A 500 7.84 -13.34 13.63
C GLN A 500 6.89 -13.00 14.76
N ALA A 501 7.03 -11.81 15.37
CA ALA A 501 6.12 -11.36 16.43
C ALA A 501 4.68 -11.25 15.92
N VAL A 502 4.49 -10.63 14.75
CA VAL A 502 3.17 -10.46 14.14
C VAL A 502 2.52 -11.81 13.80
N LEU A 503 3.25 -12.74 13.17
CA LEU A 503 2.73 -14.07 12.89
C LEU A 503 2.39 -14.84 14.16
N GLN A 504 3.27 -14.83 15.15
CA GLN A 504 3.03 -15.49 16.44
C GLN A 504 1.82 -14.89 17.16
N PHE A 505 1.63 -13.57 17.08
CA PHE A 505 0.46 -12.92 17.65
C PHE A 505 -0.83 -13.34 16.94
N LEU A 506 -0.83 -13.38 15.60
CA LEU A 506 -1.96 -13.89 14.80
C LEU A 506 -2.31 -15.34 15.15
N ASP A 507 -1.31 -16.22 15.32
CA ASP A 507 -1.51 -17.61 15.72
C ASP A 507 -2.16 -17.73 17.11
N ALA A 508 -1.77 -16.88 18.05
CA ALA A 508 -2.23 -16.94 19.43
C ALA A 508 -3.53 -16.15 19.70
N ASN A 509 -3.93 -15.26 18.79
CA ASN A 509 -5.04 -14.34 18.97
C ASN A 509 -5.94 -14.32 17.74
N PRO A 510 -6.86 -15.29 17.60
CA PRO A 510 -7.96 -15.16 16.67
C PRO A 510 -8.76 -13.88 16.98
N LYS A 511 -9.52 -13.41 16.00
CA LYS A 511 -10.33 -12.20 16.07
C LYS A 511 -11.16 -12.17 17.35
N TRP A 512 -10.84 -11.20 18.23
CA TRP A 512 -11.43 -11.07 19.57
C TRP A 512 -12.50 -9.97 19.66
N TRP A 513 -12.84 -9.36 18.52
CA TRP A 513 -13.64 -8.15 18.41
C TRP A 513 -14.75 -8.29 17.37
#